data_AF-A0AAE3R165-F1
#
_entry.id   AF-A0AAE3R165-F1
#
_cell.length_a   1.000
_cell.length_b   1.000
_cell.length_c   1.000
_cell.angle_alpha   90.00
_cell.angle_beta   90.00
_cell.angle_gamma   90.00
#
_symmetry.space_group_name_H-M   'P 1'
#
loop_
_entity.id
_entity.type
_entity.pdbx_description
1 polymer ?
#
loop_
_entity_poly.entity_id
_entity_poly.type
_entity_poly.pdbx_seq_one_letter_code
_entity_poly.pdbx_strand_id
1 'polypeptide(L)'
;LNIIPNLGSNSTPQLRNPPVDNAEVGQKFTHNPAAFDPDGDSLSYKMIIPRQSVTLTVANYRSPETVAPPLGIPEAGSGAPTFVLNPLNGDITWDAPGSYGIGSKGYAEYNIAFVVEEWRKTAAGYNKIGEIVRDMQITVREQPNKRPELIIPKDTCIVAGTVLKAIIRA
;
A
#
# COMPACT_ATOMS: atom_id res chain seq x y z
N LEU A 1 -20.65 13.06 -23.78
CA LEU A 1 -20.69 11.60 -23.51
C LEU A 1 -19.96 10.90 -24.64
N ASN A 2 -18.71 10.48 -24.42
CA ASN A 2 -18.02 9.59 -25.37
C ASN A 2 -18.49 8.16 -25.06
N ILE A 3 -19.47 7.67 -25.81
CA ILE A 3 -19.86 6.27 -25.78
C ILE A 3 -18.96 5.56 -26.79
N ILE A 4 -17.98 4.79 -26.30
CA ILE A 4 -17.18 3.91 -27.16
C ILE A 4 -18.08 2.70 -27.49
N PRO A 5 -18.51 2.51 -28.74
CA PRO A 5 -19.30 1.34 -29.11
C PRO A 5 -18.43 0.09 -28.95
N ASN A 6 -18.97 -0.98 -28.36
CA ASN A 6 -18.33 -2.29 -28.12
C ASN A 6 -17.54 -2.51 -26.82
N LEU A 7 -17.84 -1.79 -25.73
CA LEU A 7 -17.23 -2.13 -24.43
C LEU A 7 -17.76 -3.42 -23.80
N GLY A 8 -18.97 -3.90 -24.15
CA GLY A 8 -19.56 -5.08 -23.51
C GLY A 8 -20.10 -4.79 -22.10
N SER A 9 -20.37 -5.84 -21.33
CA SER A 9 -20.78 -5.71 -19.91
C SER A 9 -19.66 -5.12 -19.05
N ASN A 10 -20.02 -4.49 -17.93
CA ASN A 10 -19.05 -3.98 -16.96
C ASN A 10 -19.50 -4.20 -15.52
N SER A 11 -18.57 -4.66 -14.69
CA SER A 11 -18.70 -4.88 -13.27
C SER A 11 -17.65 -4.03 -12.56
N THR A 12 -18.01 -3.39 -11.46
CA THR A 12 -17.03 -2.62 -10.70
C THR A 12 -15.96 -3.53 -10.07
N PRO A 13 -14.70 -3.09 -9.96
CA PRO A 13 -13.66 -3.84 -9.26
C PRO A 13 -14.06 -4.14 -7.81
N GLN A 14 -13.67 -5.32 -7.31
CA GLN A 14 -13.99 -5.80 -5.98
C GLN A 14 -12.72 -5.81 -5.11
N LEU A 15 -12.77 -5.16 -3.95
CA LEU A 15 -11.69 -5.16 -2.95
C LEU A 15 -11.99 -6.18 -1.86
N ARG A 16 -11.07 -7.12 -1.65
CA ARG A 16 -11.26 -8.21 -0.68
C ARG A 16 -10.72 -7.90 0.71
N ASN A 17 -9.68 -7.07 0.80
CA ASN A 17 -9.10 -6.73 2.09
C ASN A 17 -9.84 -5.53 2.72
N PRO A 18 -10.12 -5.57 4.04
CA PRO A 18 -10.81 -4.50 4.72
C PRO A 18 -9.95 -3.22 4.74
N PRO A 19 -10.58 -2.03 4.72
CA PRO A 19 -9.89 -0.74 4.62
C PRO A 19 -9.42 -0.25 6.00
N VAL A 20 -9.10 -1.17 6.90
CA VAL A 20 -8.65 -0.85 8.25
C VAL A 20 -7.53 -1.82 8.58
N ASP A 21 -6.38 -1.27 8.92
CA ASP A 21 -5.21 -2.08 9.23
C ASP A 21 -4.37 -1.44 10.33
N ASN A 22 -3.51 -2.24 10.96
CA ASN A 22 -2.63 -1.80 12.03
C ASN A 22 -1.18 -1.80 11.54
N ALA A 23 -0.50 -0.70 11.83
CA ALA A 23 0.92 -0.54 11.58
C ALA A 23 1.65 -0.36 12.93
N GLU A 24 2.94 -0.65 12.91
CA GLU A 24 3.78 -0.49 14.09
C GLU A 24 4.86 0.55 13.86
N VAL A 25 5.15 1.32 14.91
CA VAL A 25 6.24 2.29 14.85
C VAL A 25 7.56 1.60 14.52
N GLY A 26 8.25 2.12 13.51
CA GLY A 26 9.57 1.66 13.07
C GLY A 26 9.58 0.34 12.29
N GLN A 27 8.42 -0.25 11.97
CA GLN A 27 8.32 -1.48 11.19
C GLN A 27 7.68 -1.20 9.83
N LYS A 28 8.17 -1.80 8.74
CA LYS A 28 7.52 -1.71 7.44
C LYS A 28 6.10 -2.24 7.54
N PHE A 29 5.15 -1.39 7.18
CA PHE A 29 3.77 -1.75 6.99
C PHE A 29 3.50 -1.92 5.50
N THR A 30 2.83 -3.00 5.12
CA THR A 30 2.36 -3.20 3.76
C THR A 30 0.91 -3.67 3.78
N HIS A 31 0.07 -3.00 3.02
CA HIS A 31 -1.32 -3.38 2.80
C HIS A 31 -1.61 -3.45 1.31
N ASN A 32 -2.23 -4.54 0.88
CA ASN A 32 -2.76 -4.66 -0.48
C ASN A 32 -4.29 -4.71 -0.39
N PRO A 33 -5.05 -3.92 -1.18
CA PRO A 33 -6.51 -3.95 -1.17
C PRO A 33 -7.11 -5.28 -1.69
N ALA A 34 -6.28 -6.14 -2.28
CA ALA A 34 -6.66 -7.36 -2.98
C ALA A 34 -7.79 -7.09 -3.99
N ALA A 35 -7.61 -6.02 -4.75
CA ALA A 35 -8.54 -5.60 -5.79
C ALA A 35 -8.44 -6.52 -7.00
N PHE A 36 -9.59 -6.94 -7.51
CA PHE A 36 -9.67 -7.69 -8.76
C PHE A 36 -10.92 -7.26 -9.53
N ASP A 37 -10.86 -7.38 -10.85
CA ASP A 37 -11.98 -7.11 -11.73
C ASP A 37 -12.66 -8.43 -12.16
N PRO A 38 -13.99 -8.59 -11.96
CA PRO A 38 -14.70 -9.82 -12.35
C PRO A 38 -14.74 -10.08 -13.87
N ASP A 39 -14.67 -9.03 -14.69
CA ASP A 39 -14.70 -9.12 -16.15
C ASP A 39 -13.28 -9.33 -16.74
N GLY A 40 -12.25 -9.27 -15.90
CA GLY A 40 -10.86 -9.54 -16.25
C GLY A 40 -10.12 -8.30 -16.77
N ASP A 41 -10.63 -7.11 -16.51
CA ASP A 41 -9.99 -5.86 -16.91
C ASP A 41 -8.76 -5.54 -16.06
N SER A 42 -7.87 -4.73 -16.64
CA SER A 42 -6.64 -4.32 -15.98
C SER A 42 -6.93 -3.21 -14.98
N LEU A 43 -6.27 -3.26 -13.82
CA LEU A 43 -6.42 -2.26 -12.78
C LEU A 43 -5.14 -1.44 -12.60
N SER A 44 -5.30 -0.14 -12.36
CA SER A 44 -4.22 0.73 -11.91
C SER A 44 -4.62 1.54 -10.68
N TYR A 45 -3.63 1.95 -9.90
CA TYR A 45 -3.84 2.55 -8.59
C TYR A 45 -3.20 3.92 -8.49
N LYS A 46 -3.88 4.87 -7.84
CA LYS A 46 -3.34 6.21 -7.60
C LYS A 46 -3.78 6.77 -6.26
N MET A 47 -2.81 7.26 -5.48
CA MET A 47 -3.08 7.94 -4.22
C MET A 47 -3.79 9.27 -4.48
N ILE A 48 -4.83 9.55 -3.71
CA ILE A 48 -5.58 10.81 -3.77
C ILE A 48 -5.76 11.39 -2.36
N ILE A 49 -6.19 12.65 -2.29
CA ILE A 49 -6.58 13.25 -1.02
C ILE A 49 -7.98 12.72 -0.66
N PRO A 50 -8.21 12.27 0.60
CA PRO A 50 -9.54 11.89 1.08
C PRO A 50 -10.58 12.97 0.80
N ARG A 51 -11.82 12.54 0.53
CA ARG A 51 -12.92 13.45 0.21
C ARG A 51 -13.83 13.66 1.41
N GLN A 52 -14.22 14.91 1.64
CA GLN A 52 -15.25 15.27 2.63
C GLN A 52 -16.64 15.39 2.01
N SER A 53 -16.72 15.49 0.68
CA SER A 53 -17.95 15.40 -0.10
C SER A 53 -17.66 14.92 -1.52
N VAL A 54 -18.68 14.72 -2.34
CA VAL A 54 -18.53 14.27 -3.75
C VAL A 54 -17.53 15.12 -4.53
N THR A 55 -17.51 16.43 -4.30
CA THR A 55 -16.72 17.40 -5.07
C THR A 55 -15.55 18.02 -4.30
N LEU A 56 -15.46 17.78 -2.99
CA LEU A 56 -14.48 18.46 -2.12
C LEU A 56 -13.55 17.46 -1.44
N THR A 57 -12.26 17.70 -1.59
CA THR A 57 -11.21 17.08 -0.77
C THR A 57 -11.23 17.65 0.65
N VAL A 58 -10.78 16.88 1.62
CA VAL A 58 -10.58 17.34 3.01
C VAL A 58 -9.62 18.53 3.01
N ALA A 59 -10.08 19.66 3.51
CA ALA A 59 -9.27 20.86 3.62
C ALA A 59 -8.10 20.65 4.61
N ASN A 60 -6.92 21.18 4.29
CA ASN A 60 -5.71 21.03 5.09
C ASN A 60 -5.29 19.58 5.36
N TYR A 61 -5.71 18.63 4.51
CA TYR A 61 -5.20 17.26 4.56
C TYR A 61 -3.68 17.27 4.44
N ARG A 62 -3.03 16.47 5.29
CA ARG A 62 -1.61 16.19 5.22
C ARG A 62 -1.44 14.69 5.11
N SER A 63 -0.70 14.24 4.10
CA SER A 63 -0.45 12.82 3.92
C SER A 63 0.37 12.27 5.10
N PRO A 64 0.25 10.96 5.41
CA PRO A 64 1.12 10.30 6.38
C PRO A 64 2.60 10.66 6.24
N GLU A 65 3.10 10.72 5.01
CA GLU A 65 4.45 11.15 4.64
C GLU A 65 4.81 12.56 5.16
N THR A 66 3.84 13.46 5.26
CA THR A 66 4.05 14.87 5.63
C THR A 66 3.83 15.12 7.13
N VAL A 67 2.84 14.48 7.77
CA VAL A 67 2.49 14.71 9.19
C VAL A 67 3.29 13.88 10.16
N ALA A 68 3.64 12.67 9.76
CA ALA A 68 4.67 11.88 10.42
C ALA A 68 5.86 11.86 9.45
N PRO A 69 6.47 13.05 9.16
CA PRO A 69 7.68 13.05 8.37
C PRO A 69 8.64 12.12 9.08
N PRO A 70 9.30 11.24 8.35
CA PRO A 70 9.93 10.12 8.99
C PRO A 70 11.03 10.54 9.96
N LEU A 71 10.67 10.54 11.24
CA LEU A 71 11.57 10.65 12.36
C LEU A 71 11.83 9.20 12.77
N GLY A 72 12.65 8.53 11.99
CA GLY A 72 12.85 7.10 12.10
C GLY A 72 13.88 6.61 11.10
N ILE A 73 14.37 5.41 11.35
CA ILE A 73 15.23 4.68 10.43
C ILE A 73 14.29 3.74 9.66
N PRO A 74 14.33 3.69 8.31
CA PRO A 74 13.57 2.71 7.56
C PRO A 74 13.98 1.32 8.02
N GLU A 75 13.13 0.32 7.82
CA GLU A 75 13.43 -1.04 8.27
C GLU A 75 14.77 -1.55 7.72
N ALA A 76 15.14 -1.14 6.51
CA ALA A 76 16.40 -1.48 5.87
C ALA A 76 17.64 -0.80 6.48
N GLY A 77 17.50 0.04 7.51
CA GLY A 77 18.62 0.73 8.16
C GLY A 77 19.29 1.82 7.31
N SER A 78 18.83 2.03 6.08
CA SER A 78 19.46 2.91 5.09
C SER A 78 18.42 3.54 4.15
N GLY A 79 18.70 4.75 3.68
CA GLY A 79 17.79 5.52 2.85
C GLY A 79 16.77 6.35 3.64
N ALA A 80 15.90 7.05 2.91
CA ALA A 80 14.77 7.75 3.49
C ALA A 80 13.56 6.80 3.51
N PRO A 81 12.90 6.62 4.65
CA PRO A 81 11.63 5.89 4.72
C PRO A 81 10.55 6.59 3.87
N THR A 82 9.64 5.79 3.33
CA THR A 82 8.70 6.21 2.30
C THR A 82 7.27 5.80 2.64
N PHE A 83 6.30 6.57 2.15
CA PHE A 83 4.90 6.18 2.12
C PHE A 83 4.41 6.18 0.67
N VAL A 84 4.28 5.00 0.07
CA VAL A 84 4.05 4.84 -1.38
C VAL A 84 2.93 3.85 -1.68
N LEU A 85 2.18 4.11 -2.75
CA LEU A 85 1.26 3.16 -3.36
C LEU A 85 1.86 2.70 -4.70
N ASN A 86 2.03 1.40 -4.87
CA ASN A 86 2.47 0.84 -6.14
C ASN A 86 1.31 0.89 -7.16
N PRO A 87 1.47 1.61 -8.28
CA PRO A 87 0.39 1.84 -9.23
C PRO A 87 -0.03 0.59 -10.02
N LEU A 88 0.76 -0.49 -9.98
CA LEU A 88 0.51 -1.71 -10.76
C LEU A 88 -0.21 -2.80 -9.95
N ASN A 89 0.11 -2.94 -8.67
CA ASN A 89 -0.40 -4.04 -7.85
C ASN A 89 -1.22 -3.58 -6.63
N GLY A 90 -1.26 -2.28 -6.34
CA GLY A 90 -2.03 -1.72 -5.24
C GLY A 90 -1.36 -1.82 -3.87
N ASP A 91 -0.09 -2.26 -3.78
CA ASP A 91 0.62 -2.31 -2.51
C ASP A 91 0.84 -0.90 -1.95
N ILE A 92 0.25 -0.64 -0.79
CA ILE A 92 0.52 0.52 0.04
C ILE A 92 1.64 0.13 0.99
N THR A 93 2.78 0.79 0.89
CA THR A 93 3.92 0.57 1.78
C THR A 93 4.20 1.82 2.58
N TRP A 94 4.22 1.68 3.90
CA TRP A 94 4.75 2.66 4.82
C TRP A 94 6.00 2.07 5.47
N ASP A 95 7.16 2.45 4.96
CA ASP A 95 8.44 2.00 5.51
C ASP A 95 8.74 2.81 6.77
N ALA A 96 8.67 2.16 7.93
CA ALA A 96 8.87 2.75 9.26
C ALA A 96 7.97 3.97 9.61
N PRO A 97 6.68 3.76 9.94
CA PRO A 97 5.83 4.77 10.53
C PRO A 97 6.44 5.39 11.79
N GLY A 98 6.30 6.71 11.95
CA GLY A 98 6.72 7.43 13.16
C GLY A 98 5.69 7.36 14.29
N SER A 99 6.06 7.87 15.47
CA SER A 99 5.21 7.88 16.67
C SER A 99 4.34 9.14 16.85
N TYR A 100 4.33 10.05 15.87
CA TYR A 100 3.56 11.29 15.93
C TYR A 100 2.06 11.03 16.14
N GLY A 101 1.43 11.70 17.10
CA GLY A 101 -0.01 11.58 17.35
C GLY A 101 -0.45 10.39 18.21
N ILE A 102 0.45 9.50 18.64
CA ILE A 102 0.13 8.38 19.54
C ILE A 102 -0.33 8.90 20.92
N GLY A 103 0.43 9.84 21.48
CA GLY A 103 0.13 10.52 22.75
C GLY A 103 -0.33 9.59 23.88
N SER A 104 -1.17 10.10 24.78
CA SER A 104 -1.74 9.31 25.90
C SER A 104 -2.75 8.24 25.45
N LYS A 105 -3.20 8.28 24.18
CA LYS A 105 -4.14 7.30 23.61
C LYS A 105 -3.47 5.96 23.35
N GLY A 106 -2.14 5.95 23.21
CA GLY A 106 -1.36 4.75 22.89
C GLY A 106 -1.45 4.33 21.42
N TYR A 107 -2.10 5.12 20.56
CA TYR A 107 -2.16 4.92 19.12
C TYR A 107 -2.53 6.19 18.35
N ALA A 108 -2.10 6.26 17.10
CA ALA A 108 -2.45 7.30 16.14
C ALA A 108 -3.29 6.69 15.00
N GLU A 109 -4.16 7.49 14.39
CA GLU A 109 -5.02 7.06 13.27
C GLU A 109 -4.76 7.98 12.07
N TYR A 110 -4.52 7.37 10.92
CA TYR A 110 -4.28 8.07 9.66
C TYR A 110 -5.28 7.58 8.63
N ASN A 111 -6.01 8.52 8.02
CA ASN A 111 -6.90 8.22 6.92
C ASN A 111 -6.18 8.51 5.60
N ILE A 112 -6.31 7.60 4.64
CA ILE A 112 -5.78 7.73 3.28
C ILE A 112 -6.86 7.36 2.28
N ALA A 113 -6.71 7.85 1.05
CA ALA A 113 -7.61 7.48 -0.04
C ALA A 113 -6.82 7.18 -1.31
N PHE A 114 -7.32 6.23 -2.10
CA PHE A 114 -6.78 5.92 -3.42
C PHE A 114 -7.92 5.63 -4.39
N VAL A 115 -7.64 5.84 -5.67
CA VAL A 115 -8.52 5.45 -6.77
C VAL A 115 -7.98 4.16 -7.39
N VAL A 116 -8.89 3.25 -7.72
CA VAL A 116 -8.65 2.08 -8.57
C VAL A 116 -9.30 2.38 -9.91
N GLU A 117 -8.50 2.49 -10.96
CA GLU A 117 -8.97 2.73 -12.32
C GLU A 117 -9.03 1.41 -13.09
N GLU A 118 -10.12 1.22 -13.82
CA GLU A 118 -10.41 0.02 -14.60
C GLU A 118 -10.15 0.29 -16.08
N TRP A 119 -9.38 -0.58 -16.72
CA TRP A 119 -8.89 -0.43 -18.09
C TRP A 119 -9.19 -1.64 -18.95
N ARG A 120 -9.98 -1.44 -20.00
CA ARG A 120 -10.32 -2.46 -20.99
C ARG A 120 -9.42 -2.40 -22.20
N LYS A 121 -8.85 -3.55 -22.56
CA LYS A 121 -8.08 -3.72 -23.78
C LYS A 121 -9.02 -3.93 -24.97
N THR A 122 -8.94 -3.05 -25.96
CA THR A 122 -9.65 -3.18 -27.23
C THR A 122 -8.65 -3.20 -28.39
N ALA A 123 -9.13 -3.34 -29.63
CA ALA A 123 -8.29 -3.23 -30.81
C ALA A 123 -7.58 -1.87 -30.94
N ALA A 124 -8.14 -0.81 -30.33
CA ALA A 124 -7.56 0.53 -30.32
C ALA A 124 -6.58 0.78 -29.15
N GLY A 125 -6.38 -0.20 -28.26
CA GLY A 125 -5.54 -0.09 -27.07
C GLY A 125 -6.32 -0.16 -25.76
N TYR A 126 -5.71 0.30 -24.66
CA TYR A 126 -6.35 0.34 -23.35
C TYR A 126 -7.21 1.60 -23.20
N ASN A 127 -8.46 1.43 -22.79
CA ASN A 127 -9.40 2.51 -22.54
C ASN A 127 -9.85 2.44 -21.08
N LYS A 128 -9.83 3.58 -20.38
CA LYS A 128 -10.40 3.66 -19.05
C LYS A 128 -11.92 3.57 -19.14
N ILE A 129 -12.50 2.65 -18.38
CA ILE A 129 -13.92 2.32 -18.43
C ILE A 129 -14.63 2.49 -17.09
N GLY A 130 -13.86 2.53 -16.00
CA GLY A 130 -14.40 2.68 -14.65
C GLY A 130 -13.36 3.25 -13.70
N GLU A 131 -13.85 3.74 -12.57
CA GLU A 131 -13.02 4.02 -11.41
C GLU A 131 -13.84 3.86 -10.13
N ILE A 132 -13.17 3.45 -9.06
CA ILE A 132 -13.71 3.47 -7.70
C ILE A 132 -12.73 4.14 -6.76
N VAL A 133 -13.26 4.85 -5.77
CA VAL A 133 -12.46 5.49 -4.72
C VAL A 133 -12.58 4.66 -3.45
N ARG A 134 -11.45 4.45 -2.77
CA ARG A 134 -11.38 3.76 -1.49
C ARG A 134 -10.70 4.61 -0.45
N ASP A 135 -11.42 4.92 0.62
CA ASP A 135 -10.84 5.41 1.87
C ASP A 135 -10.41 4.22 2.75
N MET A 136 -9.28 4.39 3.44
CA MET A 136 -8.67 3.43 4.35
C MET A 136 -8.13 4.12 5.62
N GLN A 137 -8.26 3.46 6.76
CA GLN A 137 -7.65 3.87 8.02
C GLN A 137 -6.47 2.98 8.37
N ILE A 138 -5.35 3.59 8.76
CA ILE A 138 -4.18 2.93 9.32
C ILE A 138 -4.06 3.36 10.78
N THR A 139 -4.04 2.39 11.69
CA THR A 139 -3.81 2.64 13.11
C THR A 139 -2.36 2.32 13.45
N VAL A 140 -1.58 3.33 13.87
CA VAL A 140 -0.17 3.15 14.24
C VAL A 140 -0.04 3.05 15.76
N ARG A 141 0.65 2.02 16.25
CA ARG A 141 0.89 1.81 17.69
C ARG A 141 2.34 1.47 17.97
N GLU A 142 2.77 1.72 19.21
CA GLU A 142 3.98 1.11 19.75
C GLU A 142 3.63 -0.26 20.32
N GLN A 143 4.36 -1.30 19.88
CA GLN A 143 4.19 -2.66 20.37
C GLN A 143 5.53 -3.19 20.90
N PRO A 144 5.53 -3.88 22.05
CA PRO A 144 6.73 -4.53 22.58
C PRO A 144 7.10 -5.78 21.77
N ASN A 145 6.11 -6.42 21.14
CA ASN A 145 6.33 -7.55 20.26
C ASN A 145 6.84 -7.04 18.90
N LYS A 146 8.15 -7.14 18.68
CA LYS A 146 8.75 -6.89 17.37
C LYS A 146 8.77 -8.19 16.58
N ARG A 147 8.64 -8.09 15.25
CA ARG A 147 8.85 -9.25 14.36
C ARG A 147 10.25 -9.84 14.60
N PRO A 148 10.47 -11.13 14.32
CA PRO A 148 11.81 -11.73 14.43
C PRO A 148 12.78 -11.08 13.46
N GLU A 149 14.04 -10.92 13.88
CA GLU A 149 15.12 -10.44 13.02
C GLU A 149 15.79 -11.63 12.33
N LEU A 150 15.65 -11.71 11.01
CA LEU A 150 16.30 -12.77 10.24
C LEU A 150 17.79 -12.46 10.05
N ILE A 151 18.65 -13.30 10.62
CA ILE A 151 20.10 -13.23 10.38
C ILE A 151 20.39 -13.99 9.08
N ILE A 152 20.44 -13.26 7.97
CA ILE A 152 20.77 -13.85 6.66
C ILE A 152 22.24 -14.31 6.68
N PRO A 153 22.55 -15.60 6.43
CA PRO A 153 23.92 -16.05 6.29
C PRO A 153 24.60 -15.32 5.13
N LYS A 154 25.91 -15.07 5.22
CA LYS A 154 26.65 -14.44 4.12
C LYS A 154 26.44 -15.21 2.81
N ASP A 155 26.24 -14.48 1.71
CA ASP A 155 26.22 -15.06 0.37
C ASP A 155 27.46 -15.92 0.16
N THR A 156 27.23 -17.22 -0.07
CA THR A 156 28.28 -18.22 -0.17
C THR A 156 28.25 -18.82 -1.56
N CYS A 157 29.25 -18.52 -2.38
CA CYS A 157 29.45 -19.21 -3.66
C CYS A 157 30.05 -20.60 -3.38
N ILE A 158 29.29 -21.66 -3.68
CA ILE A 158 29.77 -23.04 -3.59
C ILE A 158 29.98 -23.65 -4.98
N VAL A 159 30.94 -24.56 -5.11
CA VAL A 159 31.20 -25.28 -6.36
C VAL A 159 30.08 -26.30 -6.61
N ALA A 160 29.65 -26.44 -7.87
CA ALA A 160 28.64 -27.43 -8.27
C ALA A 160 29.02 -28.84 -7.79
N GLY A 161 28.11 -29.50 -7.07
CA GLY A 161 28.33 -30.82 -6.47
C GLY A 161 28.78 -30.79 -5.00
N THR A 162 29.00 -29.63 -4.40
CA THR A 162 29.29 -29.50 -2.96
C THR A 162 28.04 -29.21 -2.13
N VAL A 163 28.02 -29.71 -0.89
CA VAL A 163 26.89 -29.50 0.04
C VAL A 163 27.13 -28.25 0.88
N LEU A 164 26.24 -27.27 0.77
CA LEU A 164 26.19 -26.13 1.69
C LEU A 164 25.33 -26.47 2.91
N LYS A 165 25.91 -26.34 4.10
CA LYS A 165 25.18 -26.40 5.38
C LYS A 165 25.19 -25.02 6.01
N ALA A 166 24.02 -24.40 6.13
CA ALA A 166 23.84 -23.12 6.82
C ALA A 166 22.83 -23.29 7.96
N ILE A 167 23.05 -22.57 9.07
CA ILE A 167 22.08 -22.49 10.16
C ILE A 167 21.26 -21.22 9.94
N ILE A 168 19.96 -21.38 9.73
CA ILE A 168 19.01 -20.26 9.68
C ILE A 168 18.55 -19.98 11.11
N ARG A 169 18.66 -18.73 11.55
CA ARG A 169 18.21 -18.27 12.87
C ARG A 169 17.25 -17.10 12.69
N ALA A 170 16.23 -17.07 13.54
CA ALA A 170 15.21 -16.04 13.68
C ALA A 170 15.10 -15.64 15.15
#